data_AF-A0A0N4WIF2-F1
#
_entry.id   AF-A0A0N4WIF2-F1
#
_cell.length_a   1.000
_cell.length_b   1.000
_cell.length_c   1.000
_cell.angle_alpha   90.00
_cell.angle_beta   90.00
_cell.angle_gamma   90.00
#
_symmetry.space_group_name_H-M   'P 1'
#
loop_
_entity.id
_entity.type
_entity.pdbx_description
1 polymer ?
#
loop_
_entity_poly.entity_id
_entity_poly.type
_entity_poly.pdbx_seq_one_letter_code
_entity_poly.pdbx_strand_id
1 'polypeptide(L)'
;LLIGIVSVLVENAMRILIWSPSTDISLYWFYPTAVITGLMGDFFLTMSCVNAYVADRFDDKKTLSTRMIIVSIMFSLGAFIASQSTKAILNGISSTALLVIVEGLLLATLIAGVLILSQSRPKKDIHSIEEPQEEREVERLALIALAKNHTELFSAGCLELTKLSFYSIYESLKIFVIPREGHRRLFLYLTFGANFLDQLSFGEEKSLIGTYTLLSPFNWTKDEYANYKSLRPIVREFGTVKTLQASWLIYASLAPGSLHGLLNPLTYTFMTCIVQQNEIGKAFAISSIAQKLAGFAQTAILQNIYIATLSWYQGFVWLVMGGICVVAVGLYGFVHVVAKREKIGS
;
A
#
# COMPACT_ATOMS: atom_id res chain seq x y z
N LEU A 1 5.04 -10.20 -7.14
CA LEU A 1 4.32 -9.38 -8.15
C LEU A 1 3.13 -10.13 -8.74
N LEU A 2 3.35 -11.17 -9.55
CA LEU A 2 2.27 -11.87 -10.25
C LEU A 2 1.19 -12.42 -9.30
N ILE A 3 1.58 -12.97 -8.15
CA ILE A 3 0.65 -13.44 -7.11
C ILE A 3 -0.30 -12.31 -6.64
N GLY A 4 0.21 -11.09 -6.46
CA GLY A 4 -0.62 -9.94 -6.10
C GLY A 4 -1.59 -9.54 -7.21
N ILE A 5 -1.22 -9.70 -8.49
CA ILE A 5 -2.15 -9.49 -9.62
C ILE A 5 -3.23 -10.57 -9.64
N VAL A 6 -2.86 -11.83 -9.41
CA VAL A 6 -3.82 -12.95 -9.29
C VAL A 6 -4.77 -12.72 -8.11
N SER A 7 -4.29 -12.18 -6.99
CA SER A 7 -5.15 -11.79 -5.86
C SER A 7 -6.27 -10.85 -6.29
N VAL A 8 -5.94 -9.82 -7.08
CA VAL A 8 -6.93 -8.83 -7.54
C VAL A 8 -7.90 -9.45 -8.55
N LEU A 9 -7.43 -10.37 -9.41
CA LEU A 9 -8.30 -11.16 -10.31
C LEU A 9 -9.31 -12.00 -9.51
N VAL A 10 -8.85 -12.74 -8.50
CA VAL A 10 -9.74 -13.55 -7.64
C VAL A 10 -10.79 -12.68 -6.95
N GLU A 11 -10.38 -11.52 -6.42
CA GLU A 11 -11.31 -10.57 -5.80
C GLU A 11 -12.36 -10.05 -6.80
N ASN A 12 -11.91 -9.66 -7.99
CA ASN A 12 -12.77 -9.07 -9.00
C ASN A 12 -13.72 -10.11 -9.61
N ALA A 13 -13.26 -11.34 -9.85
CA ALA A 13 -14.09 -12.47 -10.26
C ALA A 13 -15.22 -12.74 -9.24
N MET A 14 -14.91 -12.73 -7.94
CA MET A 14 -15.93 -12.90 -6.90
C MET A 14 -16.93 -11.74 -6.87
N ARG A 15 -16.47 -10.50 -7.08
CA ARG A 15 -17.37 -9.33 -7.21
C ARG A 15 -18.30 -9.45 -8.42
N ILE A 16 -17.81 -9.99 -9.55
CA ILE A 16 -18.65 -10.26 -10.73
C ILE A 16 -19.77 -11.23 -10.35
N LEU A 17 -19.46 -12.32 -9.63
CA LEU A 17 -20.46 -13.31 -9.23
C LEU A 17 -21.48 -12.76 -8.22
N ILE A 18 -21.05 -11.93 -7.28
CA ILE A 18 -21.92 -11.31 -6.27
C ILE A 18 -22.82 -10.25 -6.90
N TRP A 19 -22.30 -9.43 -7.82
CA TRP A 19 -23.07 -8.37 -8.48
C TRP A 19 -23.69 -8.80 -9.81
N SER A 20 -23.62 -10.08 -10.18
CA SER A 20 -24.30 -10.58 -11.37
C SER A 20 -25.77 -10.81 -11.06
N PRO A 21 -26.71 -10.23 -11.82
CA PRO A 21 -28.14 -10.48 -11.67
C PRO A 21 -28.53 -11.95 -11.84
N SER A 22 -27.70 -12.75 -12.51
CA SER A 22 -27.96 -14.17 -12.80
C SER A 22 -27.54 -15.12 -11.67
N THR A 23 -26.52 -14.75 -10.90
CA THR A 23 -25.87 -15.67 -9.94
C THR A 23 -26.19 -15.28 -8.50
N ASP A 24 -26.41 -13.98 -8.24
CA ASP A 24 -26.86 -13.38 -6.97
C ASP A 24 -26.31 -14.08 -5.72
N ILE A 25 -24.99 -14.27 -5.72
CA ILE A 25 -24.30 -14.92 -4.61
C ILE A 25 -24.37 -14.01 -3.39
N SER A 26 -24.66 -14.60 -2.23
CA SER A 26 -24.76 -13.85 -0.98
C SER A 26 -23.52 -12.98 -0.71
N LEU A 27 -23.75 -11.75 -0.26
CA LEU A 27 -22.72 -10.81 0.22
C LEU A 27 -21.77 -11.42 1.27
N TYR A 28 -22.18 -12.45 2.00
CA TYR A 28 -21.30 -13.14 2.97
C TYR A 28 -20.05 -13.75 2.32
N TRP A 29 -20.05 -14.00 1.01
CA TRP A 29 -18.87 -14.47 0.30
C TRP A 29 -17.72 -13.45 0.24
N PHE A 30 -17.96 -12.17 0.56
CA PHE A 30 -16.88 -11.20 0.73
C PHE A 30 -15.90 -11.61 1.83
N TYR A 31 -16.35 -12.24 2.91
CA TYR A 31 -15.48 -12.64 4.03
C TYR A 31 -14.44 -13.71 3.62
N PRO A 32 -14.83 -14.90 3.09
CA PRO A 32 -13.85 -15.89 2.66
C PRO A 32 -13.00 -15.40 1.50
N THR A 33 -13.55 -14.61 0.56
CA THR A 33 -12.75 -13.99 -0.50
C THR A 33 -11.69 -13.06 0.07
N ALA A 34 -12.02 -12.21 1.03
CA ALA A 34 -11.06 -11.31 1.68
C ALA A 34 -9.93 -12.07 2.41
N VAL A 35 -10.23 -13.25 2.99
CA VAL A 35 -9.20 -14.12 3.58
C VAL A 35 -8.24 -14.62 2.51
N ILE A 36 -8.76 -15.14 1.39
CA ILE A 36 -7.94 -15.66 0.29
C ILE A 36 -7.09 -14.55 -0.32
N THR A 37 -7.70 -13.41 -0.67
CA THR A 37 -6.98 -12.29 -1.28
C THR A 37 -5.97 -11.66 -0.31
N GLY A 38 -6.30 -11.62 0.98
CA GLY A 38 -5.38 -11.22 2.05
C GLY A 38 -4.15 -12.13 2.13
N LEU A 39 -4.32 -13.46 2.06
CA LEU A 39 -3.22 -14.42 2.04
C LEU A 39 -2.35 -14.29 0.79
N MET A 40 -2.95 -13.91 -0.34
CA MET A 40 -2.22 -13.63 -1.58
C MET A 40 -1.53 -12.26 -1.60
N GLY A 41 -1.64 -11.49 -0.52
CA GLY A 41 -0.95 -10.22 -0.32
C GLY A 41 -1.62 -9.00 -0.95
N ASP A 42 -2.75 -9.20 -1.64
CA ASP A 42 -3.58 -8.12 -2.20
C ASP A 42 -2.78 -7.20 -3.16
N PHE A 43 -3.34 -6.07 -3.55
CA PHE A 43 -2.71 -5.05 -4.37
C PHE A 43 -1.41 -4.49 -3.75
N PHE A 44 -1.30 -4.47 -2.42
CA PHE A 44 -0.11 -3.97 -1.72
C PHE A 44 1.14 -4.81 -1.98
N LEU A 45 0.99 -6.13 -2.16
CA LEU A 45 2.11 -6.98 -2.56
C LEU A 45 2.61 -6.59 -3.95
N THR A 46 1.70 -6.32 -4.90
CA THR A 46 2.06 -5.83 -6.23
C THR A 46 2.86 -4.53 -6.13
N MET A 47 2.36 -3.54 -5.38
CA MET A 47 3.04 -2.26 -5.18
C MET A 47 4.44 -2.42 -4.56
N SER A 48 4.55 -3.24 -3.51
CA SER A 48 5.82 -3.51 -2.83
C SER A 48 6.83 -4.17 -3.77
N CYS A 49 6.39 -5.15 -4.56
CA CYS A 49 7.22 -5.82 -5.55
C CYS A 49 7.66 -4.90 -6.69
N VAL A 50 6.82 -3.97 -7.16
CA VAL A 50 7.24 -2.97 -8.16
C VAL A 50 8.36 -2.10 -7.60
N ASN A 51 8.19 -1.60 -6.36
CA ASN A 51 9.23 -0.78 -5.72
C ASN A 51 10.52 -1.56 -5.48
N ALA A 52 10.43 -2.81 -5.03
CA ALA A 52 11.59 -3.70 -4.88
C ALA A 52 12.28 -3.95 -6.24
N TYR A 53 11.51 -4.24 -7.28
CA TYR A 53 12.06 -4.47 -8.63
C TYR A 53 12.80 -3.24 -9.18
N VAL A 54 12.26 -2.03 -8.95
CA VAL A 54 12.93 -0.78 -9.32
C VAL A 54 14.21 -0.58 -8.49
N ALA A 55 14.20 -0.91 -7.20
CA ALA A 55 15.39 -0.86 -6.35
C ALA A 55 16.47 -1.85 -6.81
N ASP A 56 16.10 -3.06 -7.19
CA ASP A 56 17.05 -4.10 -7.62
C ASP A 56 17.68 -3.79 -8.98
N ARG A 57 16.96 -3.07 -9.85
CA ARG A 57 17.41 -2.78 -11.21
C ARG A 57 18.37 -1.59 -11.29
N PHE A 58 18.29 -0.64 -10.36
CA PHE A 58 19.02 0.63 -10.41
C PHE A 58 19.82 0.86 -9.13
N ASP A 59 21.15 0.84 -9.24
CA ASP A 59 22.06 0.96 -8.09
C ASP A 59 22.26 2.42 -7.63
N ASP A 60 22.09 3.39 -8.53
CA ASP A 60 22.29 4.80 -8.22
C ASP A 60 21.10 5.37 -7.43
N LYS A 61 21.36 5.68 -6.16
CA LYS A 61 20.37 6.18 -5.20
C LYS A 61 19.71 7.50 -5.64
N LYS A 62 20.42 8.38 -6.35
CA LYS A 62 19.86 9.65 -6.81
C LYS A 62 18.83 9.45 -7.91
N THR A 63 19.15 8.60 -8.89
CA THR A 63 18.20 8.26 -9.95
C THR A 63 17.11 7.30 -9.46
N LEU A 64 17.38 6.48 -8.45
CA LEU A 64 16.40 5.57 -7.84
C LEU A 64 15.22 6.33 -7.23
N SER A 65 15.49 7.37 -6.44
CA SER A 65 14.44 8.21 -5.84
C SER A 65 13.49 8.78 -6.90
N THR A 66 14.05 9.35 -7.97
CA THR A 66 13.28 9.94 -9.07
C THR A 66 12.43 8.89 -9.78
N ARG A 67 12.98 7.69 -10.01
CA ARG A 67 12.25 6.58 -10.64
C ARG A 67 11.09 6.08 -9.77
N MET A 68 11.31 5.92 -8.46
CA MET A 68 10.23 5.53 -7.52
C MET A 68 9.13 6.59 -7.46
N ILE A 69 9.49 7.88 -7.50
CA ILE A 69 8.51 8.98 -7.59
C ILE A 69 7.71 8.89 -8.89
N ILE A 70 8.37 8.68 -10.03
CA ILE A 70 7.69 8.52 -11.34
C ILE A 70 6.69 7.37 -11.29
N VAL A 71 7.08 6.21 -10.73
CA VAL A 71 6.15 5.07 -10.56
C VAL A 71 4.94 5.44 -9.71
N SER A 72 5.13 6.17 -8.61
CA SER A 72 4.01 6.63 -7.75
C SER A 72 3.08 7.61 -8.49
N ILE A 73 3.65 8.51 -9.29
CA ILE A 73 2.88 9.44 -10.13
C ILE A 73 2.09 8.67 -11.19
N MET A 74 2.70 7.69 -11.87
CA MET A 74 2.00 6.84 -12.84
C MET A 74 0.85 6.08 -12.20
N PHE A 75 1.04 5.55 -10.98
CA PHE A 75 -0.01 4.87 -10.25
C PHE A 75 -1.17 5.81 -9.90
N SER A 76 -0.86 7.03 -9.44
CA SER A 76 -1.86 8.05 -9.09
C SER A 76 -2.64 8.53 -10.31
N LEU A 77 -1.95 8.76 -11.44
CA LEU A 77 -2.56 9.09 -12.73
C LEU A 77 -3.47 7.96 -13.23
N GLY A 78 -2.99 6.72 -13.15
CA GLY A 78 -3.77 5.54 -13.54
C GLY A 78 -5.05 5.42 -12.71
N ALA A 79 -4.95 5.59 -11.38
CA ALA A 79 -6.11 5.56 -10.49
C ALA A 79 -7.12 6.68 -10.78
N PHE A 80 -6.64 7.88 -11.09
CA PHE A 80 -7.49 8.99 -11.50
C PHE A 80 -8.21 8.71 -12.82
N ILE A 81 -7.47 8.33 -13.86
CA ILE A 81 -8.05 8.03 -15.19
C ILE A 81 -9.07 6.92 -15.05
N ALA A 82 -8.75 5.85 -14.32
CA ALA A 82 -9.67 4.75 -14.04
C ALA A 82 -10.93 5.24 -13.30
N SER A 83 -10.80 6.12 -12.31
CA SER A 83 -11.95 6.65 -11.58
C SER A 83 -12.86 7.53 -12.45
N GLN A 84 -12.29 8.37 -13.31
CA GLN A 84 -13.07 9.22 -14.22
C GLN A 84 -13.71 8.42 -15.35
N SER A 85 -12.96 7.49 -15.95
CA SER A 85 -13.45 6.63 -17.01
C SER A 85 -14.55 5.70 -16.53
N THR A 86 -14.43 5.12 -15.31
CA THR A 86 -15.48 4.30 -14.70
C THR A 86 -16.82 5.04 -14.65
N LYS A 87 -16.82 6.30 -14.21
CA LYS A 87 -18.05 7.10 -14.14
C LYS A 87 -18.67 7.34 -15.53
N ALA A 88 -17.83 7.65 -16.53
CA ALA A 88 -18.30 7.87 -17.89
C ALA A 88 -18.85 6.59 -18.53
N ILE A 89 -18.18 5.45 -18.31
CA ILE A 89 -18.53 4.16 -18.88
C ILE A 89 -19.82 3.60 -18.27
N LEU A 90 -20.02 3.76 -16.95
CA LEU A 90 -21.23 3.31 -16.26
C LEU A 90 -22.52 4.00 -16.74
N ASN A 91 -22.43 5.12 -17.48
CA ASN A 91 -23.60 5.72 -18.12
C ASN A 91 -24.08 4.93 -19.34
N GLY A 92 -23.22 4.12 -19.96
CA GLY A 92 -23.51 3.37 -21.18
C GLY A 92 -23.60 1.85 -20.99
N ILE A 93 -22.97 1.30 -19.95
CA ILE A 93 -22.96 -0.15 -19.69
C ILE A 93 -23.30 -0.49 -18.25
N SER A 94 -23.74 -1.72 -18.01
CA SER A 94 -24.01 -2.23 -16.65
C SER A 94 -22.72 -2.38 -15.83
N SER A 95 -22.85 -2.30 -14.50
CA SER A 95 -21.71 -2.45 -13.59
C SER A 95 -21.03 -3.82 -13.71
N THR A 96 -21.80 -4.89 -13.93
CA THR A 96 -21.28 -6.24 -14.14
C THR A 96 -20.45 -6.32 -15.43
N ALA A 97 -20.92 -5.70 -16.53
CA ALA A 97 -20.18 -5.67 -17.79
C ALA A 97 -18.84 -4.92 -17.64
N LEU A 98 -18.83 -3.81 -16.90
CA LEU A 98 -17.59 -3.09 -16.59
C LEU A 98 -16.60 -3.97 -15.83
N LEU A 99 -17.06 -4.70 -14.81
CA LEU A 99 -16.18 -5.59 -14.04
C LEU A 99 -15.57 -6.71 -14.90
N VAL A 100 -16.32 -7.25 -15.87
CA VAL A 100 -15.81 -8.25 -16.82
C VAL A 100 -14.72 -7.65 -17.73
N ILE A 101 -14.89 -6.41 -18.19
CA ILE A 101 -13.85 -5.71 -18.96
C ILE A 101 -12.59 -5.52 -18.11
N VAL A 102 -12.75 -5.11 -16.85
CA VAL A 102 -11.63 -4.96 -15.90
C VAL A 102 -10.92 -6.29 -15.67
N GLU A 103 -11.66 -7.39 -15.52
CA GLU A 103 -11.10 -8.74 -15.39
C GLU A 103 -10.23 -9.10 -16.60
N GLY A 104 -10.72 -8.82 -17.82
CA GLY A 104 -9.97 -9.02 -19.06
C GLY A 104 -8.68 -8.21 -19.13
N LEU A 105 -8.71 -6.94 -18.69
CA LEU A 105 -7.52 -6.07 -18.63
C LEU A 105 -6.50 -6.55 -17.59
N LEU A 106 -6.96 -7.02 -16.43
CA LEU A 106 -6.11 -7.61 -15.40
C LEU A 106 -5.46 -8.90 -15.89
N LEU A 107 -6.21 -9.74 -16.61
CA LEU A 107 -5.69 -10.98 -17.21
C LEU A 107 -4.64 -10.67 -18.29
N ALA A 108 -4.90 -9.69 -19.15
CA ALA A 108 -3.92 -9.22 -20.13
C ALA A 108 -2.65 -8.69 -19.45
N THR A 109 -2.79 -7.97 -18.34
CA THR A 109 -1.65 -7.47 -17.54
C THR A 109 -0.87 -8.63 -16.91
N LEU A 110 -1.55 -9.67 -16.43
CA LEU A 110 -0.90 -10.88 -15.91
C LEU A 110 -0.08 -11.57 -17.01
N ILE A 111 -0.68 -11.79 -18.19
CA ILE A 111 -0.01 -12.41 -19.34
C ILE A 111 1.20 -11.56 -19.78
N ALA A 112 1.01 -10.25 -19.95
CA ALA A 112 2.09 -9.33 -20.27
C ALA A 112 3.20 -9.37 -19.21
N GLY A 113 2.84 -9.45 -17.93
CA GLY A 113 3.79 -9.62 -16.82
C GLY A 113 4.61 -10.90 -16.96
N VAL A 114 3.99 -12.03 -17.28
CA VAL A 114 4.70 -13.31 -17.48
C VAL A 114 5.64 -13.25 -18.70
N LEU A 115 5.21 -12.61 -19.80
CA LEU A 115 5.97 -12.57 -21.05
C LEU A 115 7.11 -11.54 -21.05
N ILE A 116 6.93 -10.40 -20.37
CA ILE A 116 7.85 -9.26 -20.46
C ILE A 116 8.81 -9.20 -19.27
N LEU A 117 8.36 -9.60 -18.07
CA LEU A 117 9.19 -9.43 -16.87
C LEU A 117 10.30 -10.48 -16.83
N SER A 118 11.52 -10.01 -17.05
CA SER A 118 12.73 -10.78 -16.74
C SER A 118 12.85 -10.94 -15.21
N GLN A 119 13.18 -12.15 -14.76
CA GLN A 119 13.44 -12.43 -13.35
C GLN A 119 14.65 -11.60 -12.89
N SER A 120 14.40 -10.60 -12.03
CA SER A 120 15.47 -9.91 -11.32
C SER A 120 15.91 -10.77 -10.16
N ARG A 121 17.19 -11.18 -10.13
CA ARG A 121 17.80 -11.77 -8.93
C ARG A 121 18.38 -10.65 -8.08
N PRO A 122 18.24 -10.70 -6.74
CA PRO A 122 18.93 -9.75 -5.89
C PRO A 122 20.44 -9.85 -6.15
N LYS A 123 21.09 -8.73 -6.42
CA LYS A 123 22.56 -8.70 -6.56
C LYS A 123 23.15 -9.02 -5.18
N LYS A 124 23.84 -10.16 -5.05
CA LYS A 124 24.61 -10.45 -3.84
C LYS A 124 25.85 -9.55 -3.85
N ASP A 125 26.00 -8.74 -2.82
CA ASP A 125 27.25 -8.00 -2.60
C ASP A 125 28.31 -9.00 -2.11
N ILE A 126 29.45 -9.05 -2.79
CA ILE A 126 30.52 -10.07 -2.66
C ILE A 126 31.19 -10.02 -1.26
N HIS A 127 30.86 -9.03 -0.43
CA HIS A 127 31.44 -8.81 0.90
C HIS A 127 30.56 -9.18 2.11
N SER A 128 29.41 -9.84 1.93
CA SER A 128 28.56 -10.24 3.07
C SER A 128 28.79 -11.69 3.52
N ILE A 129 29.40 -11.79 4.71
CA ILE A 129 29.32 -12.82 5.77
C ILE A 129 28.52 -14.08 5.40
N GLU A 130 29.13 -15.25 5.63
CA GLU A 130 28.52 -16.59 5.52
C GLU A 130 27.03 -16.58 5.94
N GLU A 131 26.14 -16.63 4.95
CA GLU A 131 24.71 -16.90 5.18
C GLU A 131 24.60 -18.18 6.02
N PRO A 132 23.90 -18.17 7.17
CA PRO A 132 23.71 -19.36 8.00
C PRO A 132 23.11 -20.50 7.15
N GLN A 133 23.58 -21.74 7.37
CA GLN A 133 23.16 -22.91 6.58
C GLN A 133 21.64 -23.06 6.45
N GLU A 134 20.86 -22.70 7.49
CA GLU A 134 19.39 -22.72 7.47
C GLU A 134 18.77 -21.77 6.43
N GLU A 135 19.35 -20.58 6.21
CA GLU A 135 18.82 -19.61 5.25
C GLU A 135 19.01 -20.11 3.81
N ARG A 136 20.16 -20.77 3.56
CA ARG A 136 20.48 -21.42 2.29
C ARG A 136 19.65 -22.66 2.05
N GLU A 137 19.31 -23.41 3.10
CA GLU A 137 18.40 -24.55 3.02
C GLU A 137 16.96 -24.13 2.77
N VAL A 138 16.45 -23.06 3.40
CA VAL A 138 15.09 -22.56 3.15
C VAL A 138 14.98 -21.95 1.75
N GLU A 139 15.97 -21.17 1.29
CA GLU A 139 15.99 -20.64 -0.07
C GLU A 139 16.11 -21.78 -1.09
N ARG A 140 16.94 -22.80 -0.83
CA ARG A 140 17.01 -24.02 -1.65
C ARG A 140 15.70 -24.80 -1.60
N LEU A 141 15.06 -24.98 -0.44
CA LEU A 141 13.80 -25.72 -0.31
C LEU A 141 12.67 -24.97 -1.00
N ALA A 142 12.61 -23.65 -0.90
CA ALA A 142 11.65 -22.83 -1.63
C ALA A 142 11.89 -22.87 -3.14
N LEU A 143 13.15 -22.80 -3.59
CA LEU A 143 13.52 -22.96 -5.00
C LEU A 143 13.28 -24.38 -5.51
N ILE A 144 13.58 -25.40 -4.71
CA ILE A 144 13.33 -26.82 -5.03
C ILE A 144 11.82 -27.08 -5.05
N ALA A 145 11.03 -26.51 -4.14
CA ALA A 145 9.57 -26.60 -4.15
C ALA A 145 8.94 -25.83 -5.32
N LEU A 146 9.58 -24.76 -5.79
CA LEU A 146 9.19 -24.05 -7.02
C LEU A 146 9.63 -24.79 -8.30
N ALA A 147 10.76 -25.51 -8.26
CA ALA A 147 11.36 -26.17 -9.42
C ALA A 147 10.91 -27.64 -9.60
N LYS A 148 10.62 -28.36 -8.52
CA LYS A 148 9.98 -29.67 -8.54
C LYS A 148 8.47 -29.46 -8.57
N ASN A 149 7.88 -29.61 -9.75
CA ASN A 149 6.46 -29.84 -10.03
C ASN A 149 5.43 -29.21 -9.07
N HIS A 150 4.64 -28.29 -9.62
CA HIS A 150 3.43 -27.66 -9.06
C HIS A 150 2.46 -28.56 -8.26
N THR A 151 2.58 -29.88 -8.34
CA THR A 151 1.72 -30.87 -7.69
C THR A 151 2.06 -31.14 -6.21
N GLU A 152 3.32 -31.02 -5.78
CA GLU A 152 3.69 -31.26 -4.37
C GLU A 152 3.55 -30.03 -3.47
N LEU A 153 3.59 -28.81 -4.04
CA LEU A 153 3.33 -27.58 -3.27
C LEU A 153 1.89 -27.49 -2.75
N PHE A 154 0.95 -28.13 -3.46
CA PHE A 154 -0.44 -28.29 -3.00
C PHE A 154 -0.59 -29.41 -1.96
N SER A 155 0.39 -30.32 -1.87
CA SER A 155 0.46 -31.41 -0.88
C SER A 155 1.26 -31.03 0.36
N ALA A 156 2.13 -30.01 0.28
CA ALA A 156 2.73 -29.37 1.45
C ALA A 156 1.58 -28.80 2.28
N GLY A 157 1.31 -29.39 3.43
CA GLY A 157 0.14 -29.07 4.23
C GLY A 157 0.09 -27.57 4.54
N CYS A 158 -1.12 -27.02 4.67
CA CYS A 158 -1.35 -25.62 5.08
C CYS A 158 -0.48 -25.19 6.28
N LEU A 159 -0.17 -26.13 7.18
CA LEU A 159 0.69 -25.94 8.35
C LEU A 159 2.16 -25.65 7.98
N GLU A 160 2.70 -26.30 6.95
CA GLU A 160 4.09 -26.11 6.50
C GLU A 160 4.25 -24.76 5.80
N LEU A 161 3.28 -24.39 4.95
CA LEU A 161 3.21 -23.07 4.34
C LEU A 161 3.06 -21.96 5.39
N THR A 162 2.25 -22.20 6.43
CA THR A 162 2.07 -21.28 7.55
C THR A 162 3.39 -21.13 8.33
N LYS A 163 4.09 -22.23 8.61
CA LYS A 163 5.40 -22.22 9.27
C LYS A 163 6.43 -21.41 8.46
N LEU A 164 6.50 -21.61 7.15
CA LEU A 164 7.38 -20.83 6.26
C LEU A 164 7.02 -19.34 6.25
N SER A 165 5.73 -19.02 6.29
CA SER A 165 5.25 -17.63 6.35
C SER A 165 5.67 -16.94 7.66
N PHE A 166 5.50 -17.61 8.81
CA PHE A 166 5.98 -17.10 10.10
C PHE A 166 7.50 -16.94 10.14
N TYR A 167 8.24 -17.90 9.57
CA TYR A 167 9.69 -17.79 9.47
C TYR A 167 10.11 -16.59 8.60
N SER A 168 9.44 -16.34 7.47
CA SER A 168 9.69 -15.18 6.62
C SER A 168 9.42 -13.85 7.35
N ILE A 169 8.35 -13.78 8.15
CA ILE A 169 8.06 -12.63 9.00
C ILE A 169 9.15 -12.44 10.05
N TYR A 170 9.56 -13.52 10.72
CA TYR A 170 10.62 -13.50 11.72
C TYR A 170 11.94 -12.98 11.13
N GLU A 171 12.36 -13.49 9.98
CA GLU A 171 13.56 -13.03 9.27
C GLU A 171 13.44 -11.57 8.82
N SER A 172 12.24 -11.10 8.48
CA SER A 172 12.01 -9.69 8.16
C SER A 172 12.06 -8.79 9.40
N LEU A 173 11.64 -9.29 10.56
CA LEU A 173 11.74 -8.58 11.84
C LEU A 173 13.18 -8.52 12.36
N LYS A 174 14.00 -9.51 12.04
CA LYS A 174 15.42 -9.58 12.43
C LYS A 174 16.23 -8.38 11.95
N ILE A 175 15.84 -7.74 10.85
CA ILE A 175 16.45 -6.51 10.31
C ILE A 175 16.57 -5.41 11.37
N PHE A 176 15.61 -5.34 12.31
CA PHE A 176 15.62 -4.35 13.37
C PHE A 176 16.62 -4.65 14.50
N VAL A 177 17.04 -5.90 14.64
CA VAL A 177 17.93 -6.37 15.71
C VAL A 177 19.39 -6.39 15.26
N ILE A 178 19.65 -6.51 13.96
CA ILE A 178 20.99 -6.53 13.39
C ILE A 178 21.77 -5.26 13.79
N PRO A 179 23.00 -5.39 14.32
CA PRO A 179 23.83 -4.24 14.66
C PRO A 179 24.21 -3.48 13.39
N ARG A 180 24.06 -2.15 13.42
CA ARG A 180 24.36 -1.26 12.30
C ARG A 180 25.26 -0.15 12.77
N GLU A 181 26.16 0.29 11.91
CA GLU A 181 27.06 1.41 12.21
C GLU A 181 26.30 2.74 12.35
N GLY A 182 26.74 3.55 13.30
CA GLY A 182 26.19 4.89 13.56
C GLY A 182 24.72 4.88 13.98
N HIS A 183 23.96 5.87 13.52
CA HIS A 183 22.54 6.04 13.87
C HIS A 183 21.58 5.31 12.91
N ARG A 184 22.07 4.44 12.02
CA ARG A 184 21.24 3.75 11.02
C ARG A 184 20.11 2.92 11.62
N ARG A 185 20.36 2.26 12.76
CA ARG A 185 19.32 1.49 13.46
C ARG A 185 18.24 2.41 14.03
N LEU A 186 18.64 3.54 14.60
CA LEU A 186 17.69 4.54 15.09
C LEU A 186 16.85 5.11 13.93
N PHE A 187 17.46 5.45 12.80
CA PHE A 187 16.72 5.91 11.62
C PHE A 187 15.74 4.87 11.12
N LEU A 188 16.11 3.59 11.12
CA LEU A 188 15.17 2.53 10.76
C LEU A 188 13.93 2.55 11.67
N TYR A 189 14.11 2.59 12.99
CA TYR A 189 12.97 2.66 13.92
C TYR A 189 12.13 3.92 13.74
N LEU A 190 12.77 5.09 13.61
CA LEU A 190 12.06 6.36 13.48
C LEU A 190 11.31 6.44 12.15
N THR A 191 11.90 5.99 11.05
CA THR A 191 11.25 5.97 9.73
C THR A 191 10.08 4.99 9.71
N PHE A 192 10.23 3.80 10.30
CA PHE A 192 9.12 2.85 10.41
C PHE A 192 8.00 3.36 11.31
N GLY A 193 8.34 3.94 12.47
CA GLY A 193 7.37 4.53 13.38
C GLY A 193 6.62 5.70 12.73
N ALA A 194 7.34 6.58 12.03
CA ALA A 194 6.72 7.70 11.32
C ALA A 194 5.79 7.22 10.19
N ASN A 195 6.21 6.22 9.39
CA ASN A 195 5.36 5.62 8.36
C ASN A 195 4.12 4.94 8.97
N PHE A 196 4.25 4.26 10.11
CA PHE A 196 3.13 3.65 10.81
C PHE A 196 2.12 4.71 11.30
N LEU A 197 2.60 5.78 11.95
CA LEU A 197 1.75 6.87 12.44
C LEU A 197 1.07 7.63 11.29
N ASP A 198 1.78 7.79 10.17
CA ASP A 198 1.23 8.36 8.95
C ASP A 198 0.08 7.50 8.40
N GLN A 199 0.29 6.19 8.23
CA GLN A 199 -0.78 5.29 7.77
C GLN A 199 -1.94 5.22 8.75
N LEU A 200 -1.67 5.24 10.05
CA LEU A 200 -2.69 5.26 11.12
C LEU A 200 -3.58 6.49 11.02
N SER A 201 -3.04 7.62 10.55
CA SER A 201 -3.81 8.86 10.40
C SER A 201 -4.52 8.91 9.04
N PHE A 202 -3.81 8.69 7.94
CA PHE A 202 -4.35 8.92 6.59
C PHE A 202 -5.29 7.82 6.07
N GLY A 203 -5.25 6.61 6.60
CA GLY A 203 -6.11 5.53 6.11
C GLY A 203 -7.60 5.76 6.40
N GLU A 204 -7.96 6.36 7.55
CA GLU A 204 -9.35 6.49 8.03
C GLU A 204 -9.98 7.76 7.49
N GLU A 205 -9.15 8.72 7.07
CA GLU A 205 -9.58 9.92 6.37
C GLU A 205 -10.53 9.53 5.23
N LYS A 206 -10.28 8.41 4.52
CA LYS A 206 -11.14 7.96 3.40
C LYS A 206 -12.54 7.52 3.84
N SER A 207 -12.68 6.89 4.99
CA SER A 207 -13.95 6.37 5.49
C SER A 207 -14.71 7.44 6.26
N LEU A 208 -14.02 8.09 7.21
CA LEU A 208 -14.56 9.12 8.08
C LEU A 208 -14.98 10.36 7.31
N ILE A 209 -14.26 10.76 6.25
CA ILE A 209 -14.70 11.92 5.45
C ILE A 209 -16.01 11.62 4.71
N GLY A 210 -16.23 10.37 4.29
CA GLY A 210 -17.51 9.95 3.74
C GLY A 210 -18.64 10.07 4.75
N THR A 211 -18.47 9.53 5.96
CA THR A 211 -19.48 9.66 7.03
C THR A 211 -19.67 11.12 7.47
N TYR A 212 -18.60 11.88 7.58
CA TYR A 212 -18.61 13.28 8.02
C TYR A 212 -19.32 14.19 7.01
N THR A 213 -19.08 14.01 5.71
CA THR A 213 -19.71 14.83 4.66
C THR A 213 -21.17 14.49 4.44
N LEU A 214 -21.61 13.27 4.77
CA LEU A 214 -23.02 12.86 4.73
C LEU A 214 -23.85 13.47 5.87
N LEU A 215 -23.22 13.91 6.96
CA LEU A 215 -23.88 14.51 8.10
C LEU A 215 -24.01 16.03 7.95
N SER A 216 -24.93 16.62 8.72
CA SER A 216 -25.03 18.08 8.89
C SER A 216 -23.70 18.65 9.41
N PRO A 217 -23.22 19.82 8.93
CA PRO A 217 -23.89 20.79 8.06
C PRO A 217 -23.70 20.56 6.55
N PHE A 218 -22.92 19.56 6.14
CA PHE A 218 -22.52 19.39 4.73
C PHE A 218 -23.60 18.70 3.90
N ASN A 219 -24.22 17.63 4.43
CA ASN A 219 -25.29 16.87 3.78
C ASN A 219 -25.01 16.53 2.29
N TRP A 220 -23.77 16.11 1.99
CA TRP A 220 -23.36 15.79 0.62
C TRP A 220 -24.19 14.64 0.05
N THR A 221 -24.53 14.75 -1.23
CA THR A 221 -25.10 13.65 -2.00
C THR A 221 -24.03 12.62 -2.35
N LYS A 222 -24.47 11.40 -2.70
CA LYS A 222 -23.56 10.32 -3.14
C LYS A 222 -22.73 10.75 -4.36
N ASP A 223 -23.30 11.56 -5.25
CA ASP A 223 -22.62 12.05 -6.45
C ASP A 223 -21.54 13.09 -6.14
N GLU A 224 -21.80 14.00 -5.19
CA GLU A 224 -20.81 14.97 -4.71
C GLU A 224 -19.62 14.26 -4.04
N TYR A 225 -19.91 13.27 -3.19
CA TYR A 225 -18.85 12.46 -2.58
C TYR A 225 -18.06 11.65 -3.61
N ALA A 226 -18.73 11.08 -4.62
CA ALA A 226 -18.07 10.36 -5.70
C ALA A 226 -17.15 11.29 -6.52
N ASN A 227 -17.57 12.53 -6.80
CA ASN A 227 -16.75 13.54 -7.44
C ASN A 227 -15.54 13.94 -6.59
N TYR A 228 -15.72 14.16 -5.29
CA TYR A 228 -14.62 14.42 -4.36
C TYR A 228 -13.59 13.28 -4.38
N LYS A 229 -14.06 12.03 -4.28
CA LYS A 229 -13.20 10.84 -4.27
C LYS A 229 -12.43 10.67 -5.58
N SER A 230 -13.03 11.01 -6.72
CA SER A 230 -12.41 10.88 -8.04
C SER A 230 -11.36 11.96 -8.31
N LEU A 231 -11.49 13.13 -7.71
CA LEU A 231 -10.53 14.24 -7.83
C LEU A 231 -9.30 14.07 -6.91
N ARG A 232 -9.49 13.40 -5.78
CA ARG A 232 -8.46 13.23 -4.73
C ARG A 232 -7.06 12.82 -5.22
N PRO A 233 -6.89 11.93 -6.22
CA PRO A 233 -5.55 11.52 -6.65
C PRO A 233 -4.71 12.60 -7.36
N ILE A 234 -5.28 13.73 -7.82
CA ILE A 234 -4.56 14.68 -8.71
C ILE A 234 -4.67 16.17 -8.34
N VAL A 235 -5.64 16.59 -7.52
CA VAL A 235 -6.14 17.99 -7.44
C VAL A 235 -5.18 19.16 -7.78
N ARG A 236 -5.20 19.50 -9.08
CA ARG A 236 -5.13 20.83 -9.72
C ARG A 236 -5.56 20.54 -11.17
N GLU A 237 -6.73 20.97 -11.65
CA GLU A 237 -7.05 22.34 -12.08
C GLU A 237 -8.57 22.47 -12.23
N PHE A 238 -9.08 23.69 -12.09
CA PHE A 238 -10.50 24.11 -12.11
C PHE A 238 -11.31 23.79 -10.86
N GLY A 239 -11.15 24.67 -9.87
CA GLY A 239 -12.21 24.95 -8.92
C GLY A 239 -13.44 25.46 -9.66
N THR A 240 -14.45 24.60 -9.81
CA THR A 240 -15.82 25.06 -9.95
C THR A 240 -16.33 25.41 -8.56
N VAL A 241 -16.09 26.67 -8.21
CA VAL A 241 -16.71 27.41 -7.12
C VAL A 241 -18.22 27.33 -7.30
N LYS A 242 -18.91 26.47 -6.54
CA LYS A 242 -20.33 26.68 -6.20
C LYS A 242 -20.92 25.78 -5.11
N THR A 243 -20.30 25.66 -3.93
CA THR A 243 -21.08 25.32 -2.72
C THR A 243 -20.34 25.64 -1.43
N LEU A 244 -20.94 26.54 -0.63
CA LEU A 244 -20.72 26.84 0.80
C LEU A 244 -19.27 27.12 1.27
N GLN A 245 -19.07 28.23 1.98
CA GLN A 245 -17.81 28.67 2.60
C GLN A 245 -17.11 27.63 3.50
N ALA A 246 -17.77 26.52 3.88
CA ALA A 246 -17.18 25.42 4.64
C ALA A 246 -16.58 24.29 3.75
N SER A 247 -17.10 24.06 2.55
CA SER A 247 -16.69 22.92 1.70
C SER A 247 -15.41 23.20 0.90
N TRP A 248 -15.11 24.46 0.57
CA TRP A 248 -13.91 24.81 -0.19
C TRP A 248 -12.62 24.45 0.56
N LEU A 249 -12.63 24.49 1.90
CA LEU A 249 -11.47 24.11 2.72
C LEU A 249 -11.10 22.64 2.54
N ILE A 250 -12.10 21.76 2.39
CA ILE A 250 -11.90 20.33 2.11
C ILE A 250 -11.25 20.14 0.73
N TYR A 251 -11.65 20.92 -0.27
CA TYR A 251 -10.99 20.91 -1.58
C TYR A 251 -9.59 21.55 -1.54
N ALA A 252 -9.40 22.61 -0.77
CA ALA A 252 -8.11 23.27 -0.61
C ALA A 252 -7.10 22.36 0.08
N SER A 253 -7.52 21.52 1.04
CA SER A 253 -6.64 20.54 1.68
C SER A 253 -6.19 19.41 0.75
N LEU A 254 -6.87 19.19 -0.38
CA LEU A 254 -6.44 18.20 -1.38
C LEU A 254 -5.12 18.58 -2.06
N ALA A 255 -4.83 19.88 -2.21
CA ALA A 255 -3.59 20.33 -2.83
C ALA A 255 -2.34 19.92 -2.00
N PRO A 256 -2.22 20.28 -0.70
CA PRO A 256 -1.15 19.75 0.14
C PRO A 256 -1.29 18.24 0.39
N GLY A 257 -2.51 17.71 0.46
CA GLY A 257 -2.77 16.27 0.56
C GLY A 257 -2.22 15.48 -0.62
N SER A 258 -2.17 16.05 -1.83
CA SER A 258 -1.60 15.37 -3.00
C SER A 258 -0.10 15.06 -2.85
N LEU A 259 0.63 15.88 -2.08
CA LEU A 259 2.06 15.68 -1.78
C LEU A 259 2.29 14.45 -0.89
N HIS A 260 1.27 14.03 -0.11
CA HIS A 260 1.32 12.80 0.69
C HIS A 260 1.59 11.57 -0.18
N GLY A 261 1.12 11.55 -1.44
CA GLY A 261 1.40 10.47 -2.39
C GLY A 261 2.88 10.24 -2.68
N LEU A 262 3.75 11.20 -2.34
CA LEU A 262 5.20 11.10 -2.46
C LEU A 262 5.87 10.50 -1.22
N LEU A 263 5.17 10.40 -0.08
CA LEU A 263 5.77 9.96 1.18
C LEU A 263 6.20 8.48 1.12
N ASN A 264 5.35 7.61 0.56
CA ASN A 264 5.65 6.19 0.40
C ASN A 264 6.92 5.92 -0.44
N PRO A 265 7.06 6.44 -1.68
CA PRO A 265 8.27 6.21 -2.47
C PRO A 265 9.52 6.85 -1.85
N LEU A 266 9.40 8.02 -1.20
CA LEU A 266 10.51 8.66 -0.50
C LEU A 266 10.96 7.85 0.72
N THR A 267 10.02 7.34 1.51
CA THR A 267 10.30 6.49 2.67
C THR A 267 10.97 5.19 2.21
N TYR A 268 10.47 4.55 1.14
CA TYR A 268 11.11 3.36 0.58
C TYR A 268 12.52 3.62 0.06
N THR A 269 12.74 4.73 -0.65
CA THR A 269 14.08 5.15 -1.09
C THR A 269 15.01 5.39 0.10
N PHE A 270 14.52 6.04 1.16
CA PHE A 270 15.32 6.25 2.36
C PHE A 270 15.64 4.92 3.05
N MET A 271 14.69 3.98 3.13
CA MET A 271 14.95 2.64 3.67
C MET A 271 16.05 1.91 2.90
N THR A 272 16.08 1.97 1.56
CA THR A 272 17.16 1.35 0.74
C THR A 272 18.54 1.98 1.00
N CYS A 273 18.59 3.18 1.59
CA CYS A 273 19.84 3.80 2.00
C CYS A 273 20.36 3.28 3.35
N ILE A 274 19.48 2.75 4.20
CA ILE A 274 19.79 2.30 5.57
C ILE A 274 20.03 0.80 5.64
N VAL A 275 19.21 0.01 4.94
CA VAL A 275 19.26 -1.46 4.92
C VAL A 275 20.25 -1.96 3.87
N GLN A 276 20.76 -3.19 4.05
CA GLN A 276 21.62 -3.82 3.05
C GLN A 276 20.81 -4.25 1.81
N GLN A 277 21.47 -4.45 0.66
CA GLN A 277 20.79 -4.77 -0.60
C GLN A 277 19.96 -6.06 -0.54
N ASN A 278 20.45 -7.09 0.15
CA ASN A 278 19.75 -8.35 0.41
C ASN A 278 18.58 -8.22 1.40
N GLU A 279 18.49 -7.12 2.15
CA GLU A 279 17.44 -6.86 3.15
C GLU A 279 16.32 -5.97 2.61
N ILE A 280 16.46 -5.34 1.43
CA ILE A 280 15.49 -4.38 0.89
C ILE A 280 14.10 -5.00 0.77
N GLY A 281 14.01 -6.18 0.17
CA GLY A 281 12.73 -6.90 0.02
C GLY A 281 12.09 -7.24 1.37
N LYS A 282 12.90 -7.68 2.34
CA LYS A 282 12.44 -7.99 3.71
C LYS A 282 11.93 -6.72 4.41
N ALA A 283 12.62 -5.58 4.25
CA ALA A 283 12.23 -4.29 4.80
C ALA A 283 10.92 -3.76 4.18
N PHE A 284 10.72 -3.92 2.88
CA PHE A 284 9.47 -3.52 2.23
C PHE A 284 8.30 -4.42 2.64
N ALA A 285 8.54 -5.73 2.81
CA ALA A 285 7.52 -6.66 3.29
C ALA A 285 7.03 -6.30 4.70
N ILE A 286 7.95 -6.05 5.65
CA ILE A 286 7.56 -5.68 7.01
C ILE A 286 6.92 -4.29 7.08
N SER A 287 7.32 -3.37 6.21
CA SER A 287 6.64 -2.09 6.04
C SER A 287 5.18 -2.31 5.65
N SER A 288 4.91 -3.10 4.61
CA SER A 288 3.55 -3.39 4.16
C SER A 288 2.68 -4.07 5.23
N ILE A 289 3.25 -4.96 6.05
CA ILE A 289 2.57 -5.53 7.21
C ILE A 289 2.22 -4.43 8.23
N ALA A 290 3.17 -3.56 8.55
CA ALA A 290 2.94 -2.45 9.46
C ALA A 290 1.86 -1.49 8.94
N GLN A 291 1.80 -1.21 7.63
CA GLN A 291 0.76 -0.37 7.03
C GLN A 291 -0.64 -1.00 7.18
N LYS A 292 -0.76 -2.34 7.02
CA LYS A 292 -2.03 -3.05 7.24
C LYS A 292 -2.44 -3.07 8.72
N LEU A 293 -1.49 -3.28 9.62
CA LEU A 293 -1.72 -3.20 11.07
C LEU A 293 -2.17 -1.79 11.49
N ALA A 294 -1.56 -0.75 10.91
CA ALA A 294 -1.97 0.63 11.11
C ALA A 294 -3.44 0.82 10.68
N GLY A 295 -3.83 0.31 9.51
CA GLY A 295 -5.22 0.34 9.05
C GLY A 295 -6.20 -0.36 10.00
N PHE A 296 -5.82 -1.49 10.61
CA PHE A 296 -6.65 -2.14 11.61
C PHE A 296 -6.76 -1.32 12.92
N ALA A 297 -5.61 -0.89 13.45
CA ALA A 297 -5.54 -0.08 14.67
C ALA A 297 -6.33 1.21 14.52
N GLN A 298 -6.25 1.81 13.34
CA GLN A 298 -6.99 2.98 12.94
C GLN A 298 -8.50 2.76 13.05
N THR A 299 -9.06 1.73 12.40
CA THR A 299 -10.51 1.44 12.49
C THR A 299 -10.91 1.10 13.93
N ALA A 300 -10.08 0.40 14.68
CA ALA A 300 -10.36 0.06 16.07
C ALA A 300 -10.32 1.27 17.02
N ILE A 301 -9.44 2.25 16.77
CA ILE A 301 -9.19 3.37 17.69
C ILE A 301 -9.95 4.62 17.22
N LEU A 302 -9.66 5.11 16.01
CA LEU A 302 -10.17 6.39 15.52
C LEU A 302 -11.68 6.35 15.27
N GLN A 303 -12.21 5.23 14.76
CA GLN A 303 -13.66 5.06 14.57
C GLN A 303 -14.39 5.15 15.92
N ASN A 304 -13.86 4.47 16.95
CA ASN A 304 -14.46 4.46 18.28
C ASN A 304 -14.37 5.84 18.95
N ILE A 305 -13.25 6.55 18.78
CA ILE A 305 -13.12 7.94 19.22
C ILE A 305 -14.14 8.83 18.51
N TYR A 306 -14.31 8.68 17.18
CA TYR A 306 -15.29 9.45 16.42
C TYR A 306 -16.72 9.20 16.93
N ILE A 307 -17.11 7.94 17.12
CA ILE A 307 -18.44 7.58 17.64
C ILE A 307 -18.66 8.20 19.03
N ALA A 308 -17.67 8.09 19.92
CA ALA A 308 -17.76 8.62 21.27
C ALA A 308 -17.82 10.16 21.33
N THR A 309 -17.22 10.84 20.35
CA THR A 309 -17.14 12.31 20.31
C THR A 309 -18.16 12.98 19.39
N LEU A 310 -18.97 12.19 18.67
CA LEU A 310 -19.96 12.67 17.72
C LEU A 310 -20.95 13.67 18.32
N SER A 311 -21.39 13.44 19.56
CA SER A 311 -22.37 14.29 20.27
C SER A 311 -21.78 15.58 20.83
N TRP A 312 -20.47 15.63 21.06
CA TRP A 312 -19.79 16.77 21.66
C TRP A 312 -19.11 17.65 20.61
N TYR A 313 -18.24 17.05 19.79
CA TYR A 313 -17.55 17.74 18.72
C TYR A 313 -17.21 16.76 17.59
N GLN A 314 -18.02 16.80 16.53
CA GLN A 314 -17.85 15.96 15.34
C GLN A 314 -16.47 16.12 14.68
N GLY A 315 -15.80 17.26 14.89
CA GLY A 315 -14.46 17.54 14.38
C GLY A 315 -13.30 16.99 15.23
N PHE A 316 -13.56 16.43 16.41
CA PHE A 316 -12.52 16.09 17.38
C PHE A 316 -11.53 15.05 16.87
N VAL A 317 -12.02 14.04 16.15
CA VAL A 317 -11.16 12.99 15.57
C VAL A 317 -10.10 13.58 14.63
N TRP A 318 -10.43 14.65 13.89
CA TRP A 318 -9.50 15.33 12.99
C TRP A 318 -8.40 16.07 13.76
N LEU A 319 -8.68 16.59 14.97
CA LEU A 319 -7.65 17.18 15.83
C LEU A 319 -6.69 16.11 16.35
N VAL A 320 -7.21 14.95 16.75
CA VAL A 320 -6.38 13.80 17.19
C VAL A 320 -5.48 13.34 16.05
N MET A 321 -6.04 13.14 14.86
CA MET A 321 -5.28 12.79 13.66
C MET A 321 -4.23 13.86 13.32
N GLY A 322 -4.59 15.14 13.38
CA GLY A 322 -3.66 16.25 13.19
C GLY A 322 -2.50 16.21 14.19
N GLY A 323 -2.77 15.91 15.46
CA GLY A 323 -1.75 15.71 16.49
C GLY A 323 -0.80 14.56 16.18
N ILE A 324 -1.32 13.41 15.75
CA ILE A 324 -0.51 12.25 15.32
C ILE A 324 0.36 12.63 14.11
N CYS A 325 -0.20 13.34 13.13
CA CYS A 325 0.54 13.82 11.97
C CYS A 325 1.67 14.78 12.36
N VAL A 326 1.47 15.68 13.32
CA VAL A 326 2.54 16.57 13.82
C VAL A 326 3.69 15.77 14.43
N VAL A 327 3.38 14.71 15.18
CA VAL A 327 4.41 13.80 15.71
C VAL A 327 5.15 13.10 14.57
N ALA A 328 4.45 12.56 13.58
CA ALA A 328 5.07 11.91 12.42
C ALA A 328 5.98 12.86 11.63
N VAL A 329 5.53 14.10 11.39
CA VAL A 329 6.34 15.15 10.74
C VAL A 329 7.57 15.49 11.59
N GLY A 330 7.44 15.57 12.91
CA GLY A 330 8.57 15.77 13.82
C GLY A 330 9.61 14.66 13.70
N LEU A 331 9.18 13.40 13.61
CA LEU A 331 10.07 12.25 13.41
C LEU A 331 10.78 12.30 12.06
N TYR A 332 10.05 12.53 10.96
CA TYR A 332 10.65 12.67 9.63
C TYR A 332 11.61 13.86 9.55
N GLY A 333 11.25 14.99 10.16
CA GLY A 333 12.09 16.19 10.24
C GLY A 333 13.39 15.93 11.01
N PHE A 334 13.30 15.25 12.15
CA PHE A 334 14.47 14.85 12.92
C PHE A 334 15.39 13.93 12.10
N VAL A 335 14.82 12.88 11.50
CA VAL A 335 15.57 11.95 10.64
C VAL A 335 16.24 12.69 9.49
N HIS A 336 15.53 13.61 8.82
CA HIS A 336 16.09 14.40 7.72
C HIS A 336 17.27 15.28 8.15
N VAL A 337 17.13 16.00 9.27
CA VAL A 337 18.19 16.90 9.77
C VAL A 337 19.43 16.11 10.16
N VAL A 338 19.28 14.98 10.87
CA VAL A 338 20.43 14.18 11.31
C VAL A 338 21.05 13.41 10.14
N ALA A 339 20.24 12.80 9.26
CA ALA A 339 20.76 12.10 8.07
C ALA A 339 21.57 13.04 7.16
N LYS A 340 21.14 14.30 7.01
CA LYS A 340 21.89 15.32 6.26
C LYS A 340 23.24 15.65 6.91
N ARG A 341 23.31 15.70 8.24
CA ARG A 341 24.57 15.91 8.98
C ARG A 341 25.53 14.73 8.82
N GLU A 342 24.99 13.51 8.79
CA GLU A 342 25.78 12.28 8.64
C GLU A 342 26.08 11.90 7.18
N LYS A 343 25.64 12.72 6.21
CA LYS A 343 25.80 12.48 4.76
C LYS A 343 25.23 11.13 4.31
N ILE A 344 24.19 10.64 4.99
CA ILE A 344 23.51 9.39 4.61
C ILE A 344 22.51 9.70 3.48
N GLY A 345 22.76 9.12 2.30
CA GLY A 345 21.90 9.29 1.13
C GLY A 345 22.11 10.57 0.32
N SER A 346 23.22 11.30 0.54
CA SER A 346 23.59 12.52 -0.21
C SER A 346 24.41 12.26 -1.47
#